data_AF-A0A8H6RRL5-F1
#
_entry.id   AF-A0A8H6RRL5-F1
#
_cell.length_a   1.000
_cell.length_b   1.000
_cell.length_c   1.000
_cell.angle_alpha   90.00
_cell.angle_beta   90.00
_cell.angle_gamma   90.00
#
_symmetry.space_group_name_H-M   'P 1'
#
loop_
_entity.id
_entity.type
_entity.pdbx_description
1 polymer ?
#
loop_
_entity_poly.entity_id
_entity_poly.type
_entity_poly.pdbx_seq_one_letter_code
_entity_poly.pdbx_strand_id
1 'polypeptide(L)'
;MALYKDTVEGAYTAVDAEEGCNVERKSSDWRRTQLIIEMIIVLLLFVLVGLIIFKPAQKQLHYGNDPRVSSGAFDQFRQYGRDPEYFSFSHEQDYLWAEYLSAKPPPNSTGEAIDRLTNHGSVSMLHQLHCLAGIRRAIQQLGAGDIDLAALQKTEHAPHCFDYLRKVILCYADDFIERPRHKDGTLGGPSIEGAYDFRMCRSSERIFAAKTLQGS
;
A
#
# COMPACT_ATOMS: atom_id res chain seq x y z
N MET A 1 36.33 51.98 -62.56
CA MET A 1 37.32 52.92 -63.12
C MET A 1 38.65 52.64 -62.42
N ALA A 2 39.67 52.24 -63.18
CA ALA A 2 41.11 51.99 -62.88
C ALA A 2 41.46 51.09 -61.66
N LEU A 3 41.95 49.85 -61.82
CA LEU A 3 43.26 49.34 -62.31
C LEU A 3 44.41 49.45 -61.28
N TYR A 4 45.09 48.32 -61.03
CA TYR A 4 46.55 48.09 -61.16
C TYR A 4 47.01 46.93 -60.22
N LYS A 5 47.42 45.72 -60.70
CA LYS A 5 48.75 45.27 -61.23
C LYS A 5 49.86 45.26 -60.16
N ASP A 6 50.81 44.32 -60.06
CA ASP A 6 51.31 43.26 -60.97
C ASP A 6 52.30 42.34 -60.19
N THR A 7 52.46 41.09 -60.67
CA THR A 7 53.68 40.21 -60.78
C THR A 7 54.62 39.97 -59.58
N VAL A 8 55.27 38.80 -59.40
CA VAL A 8 56.37 38.23 -60.22
C VAL A 8 56.54 36.69 -59.98
N GLU A 9 57.12 36.06 -60.99
CA GLU A 9 57.40 34.65 -61.32
C GLU A 9 58.27 33.80 -60.34
N GLY A 10 58.00 32.49 -60.33
CA GLY A 10 58.96 31.45 -60.76
C GLY A 10 59.89 30.77 -59.74
N ALA A 11 59.63 29.48 -59.45
CA ALA A 11 60.60 28.35 -59.48
C ALA A 11 60.00 27.08 -58.82
N TYR A 12 60.12 25.93 -59.50
CA TYR A 12 59.63 24.61 -59.03
C TYR A 12 60.56 24.00 -57.97
N THR A 13 59.98 23.38 -56.94
CA THR A 13 60.66 22.46 -56.01
C THR A 13 59.88 21.16 -55.86
N ALA A 14 60.63 20.09 -55.57
CA ALA A 14 60.25 18.68 -55.63
C ALA A 14 59.03 18.32 -54.78
N VAL A 15 58.16 17.49 -55.34
CA VAL A 15 57.01 16.90 -54.65
C VAL A 15 57.37 15.48 -54.20
N ASP A 16 56.80 15.11 -53.05
CA ASP A 16 56.37 13.77 -52.66
C ASP A 16 57.31 12.85 -51.87
N ALA A 17 57.19 12.98 -50.53
CA ALA A 17 57.26 11.84 -49.60
C ALA A 17 56.39 12.01 -48.33
N GLU A 18 55.99 13.25 -47.99
CA GLU A 18 55.24 13.52 -46.74
C GLU A 18 53.70 13.41 -46.86
N GLU A 19 53.14 13.48 -48.07
CA GLU A 19 51.68 13.48 -48.24
C GLU A 19 51.04 12.10 -48.01
N GLY A 20 51.72 11.00 -48.38
CA GLY A 20 51.20 9.64 -48.21
C GLY A 20 51.03 9.21 -46.75
N CYS A 21 51.99 9.55 -45.88
CA CYS A 21 51.96 9.15 -44.47
C CYS A 21 50.91 9.94 -43.65
N ASN A 22 50.65 11.20 -44.02
CA ASN A 22 49.66 12.04 -43.33
C ASN A 22 48.21 11.67 -43.68
N VAL A 23 47.94 11.22 -44.90
CA VAL A 23 46.57 10.83 -45.33
C VAL A 23 46.13 9.51 -44.70
N GLU A 24 47.00 8.49 -44.65
CA GLU A 24 46.68 7.22 -43.99
C GLU A 24 46.49 7.37 -42.47
N ARG A 25 47.32 8.20 -41.83
CA ARG A 25 47.21 8.50 -40.39
C ARG A 25 45.90 9.22 -40.04
N LYS A 26 45.52 10.23 -40.83
CA LYS A 26 44.28 10.99 -40.64
C LYS A 26 43.02 10.16 -40.87
N SER A 27 43.06 9.23 -41.83
CA SER A 27 41.96 8.27 -42.11
C SER A 27 41.79 7.23 -40.99
N SER A 28 42.91 6.70 -40.48
CA SER A 28 42.93 5.75 -39.37
C SER A 28 42.44 6.37 -38.06
N ASP A 29 42.88 7.59 -37.76
CA ASP A 29 42.44 8.32 -36.56
C ASP A 29 40.96 8.67 -36.61
N TRP A 30 40.43 9.10 -37.76
CA TRP A 30 39.00 9.39 -37.91
C TRP A 30 38.13 8.14 -37.65
N ARG A 31 38.51 6.99 -38.23
CA ARG A 31 37.84 5.70 -37.97
C ARG A 31 37.91 5.28 -36.50
N ARG A 32 39.03 5.50 -35.82
CA ARG A 32 39.18 5.20 -34.38
C ARG A 32 38.27 6.07 -33.53
N THR A 33 38.21 7.38 -33.81
CA THR A 33 37.27 8.28 -33.10
C THR A 33 35.81 7.89 -33.31
N GLN A 34 35.44 7.49 -34.54
CA GLN A 34 34.06 7.07 -34.83
C GLN A 34 33.68 5.80 -34.05
N LEU A 35 34.56 4.79 -34.00
CA LEU A 35 34.32 3.56 -33.23
C LEU A 35 34.18 3.82 -31.72
N ILE A 36 34.97 4.76 -31.18
CA ILE A 36 34.87 5.16 -29.77
C ILE A 36 33.52 5.81 -29.48
N ILE A 37 33.06 6.70 -30.37
CA ILE A 37 31.75 7.36 -30.23
C ILE A 37 30.62 6.34 -30.31
N GLU A 38 30.67 5.40 -31.25
CA GLU A 38 29.67 4.33 -31.38
C GLU A 38 29.63 3.43 -30.13
N MET A 39 30.79 3.07 -29.59
CA MET A 39 30.86 2.31 -28.32
C MET A 39 30.26 3.07 -27.14
N ILE A 40 30.50 4.38 -27.03
CA ILE A 40 29.92 5.22 -25.97
C ILE A 40 28.40 5.28 -26.12
N ILE A 41 27.89 5.45 -27.34
CA ILE A 41 26.45 5.49 -27.60
C ILE A 41 25.81 4.15 -27.21
N VAL A 42 26.39 3.03 -27.61
CA VAL A 42 25.88 1.70 -27.25
C VAL A 42 25.88 1.49 -25.73
N LEU A 43 26.95 1.90 -25.05
CA LEU A 43 27.02 1.80 -23.58
C LEU A 43 25.94 2.65 -22.89
N LEU A 44 25.73 3.89 -23.35
CA LEU A 44 24.68 4.77 -22.83
C LEU A 44 23.28 4.20 -23.07
N LEU A 45 23.03 3.61 -24.24
CA LEU A 45 21.76 2.93 -24.54
C LEU A 45 21.54 1.71 -23.63
N PHE A 46 22.58 0.90 -23.38
CA PHE A 46 22.51 -0.23 -22.45
C PHE A 46 22.19 0.21 -21.02
N VAL A 47 22.82 1.29 -20.54
CA VAL A 47 22.53 1.86 -19.21
C VAL A 47 21.09 2.39 -19.15
N LEU A 48 20.63 3.09 -20.18
CA LEU A 48 19.28 3.64 -20.23
C LEU A 48 18.21 2.54 -20.24
N VAL A 49 18.41 1.48 -21.02
CA VAL A 49 17.55 0.29 -21.02
C VAL A 49 17.60 -0.42 -19.68
N GLY A 50 18.78 -0.53 -19.07
CA GLY A 50 18.96 -1.05 -17.72
C GLY A 50 18.14 -0.27 -16.68
N LEU A 51 18.13 1.06 -16.73
CA LEU A 51 17.32 1.91 -15.85
C LEU A 51 15.81 1.80 -16.10
N ILE A 52 15.39 1.51 -17.33
CA ILE A 52 13.98 1.31 -17.68
C ILE A 52 13.48 -0.07 -17.22
N ILE A 53 14.31 -1.11 -17.36
CA ILE A 53 13.97 -2.49 -16.94
C ILE A 53 14.10 -2.63 -15.41
N PHE A 54 15.17 -2.11 -14.83
CA PHE A 54 15.36 -1.98 -13.38
C PHE A 54 14.84 -0.64 -12.89
N LYS A 55 13.57 -0.31 -13.18
CA LYS A 55 12.88 0.61 -12.28
C LYS A 55 12.81 -0.12 -10.94
N PRO A 56 13.54 0.33 -9.89
CA PRO A 56 13.34 -0.27 -8.58
C PRO A 56 11.86 -0.15 -8.31
N ALA A 57 11.21 -1.25 -7.90
CA ALA A 57 9.83 -1.19 -7.45
C ALA A 57 9.81 -0.16 -6.31
N GLN A 58 9.43 1.08 -6.64
CA GLN A 58 9.15 2.11 -5.67
C GLN A 58 7.90 1.61 -4.97
N LYS A 59 8.08 0.75 -3.98
CA LYS A 59 7.15 0.66 -2.87
C LYS A 59 7.11 2.08 -2.35
N GLN A 60 6.03 2.80 -2.65
CA GLN A 60 5.79 4.11 -2.05
C GLN A 60 5.68 3.88 -0.54
N LEU A 61 6.81 3.96 0.16
CA LEU A 61 6.81 4.18 1.59
C LEU A 61 6.35 5.61 1.78
N HIS A 62 5.04 5.80 1.87
CA HIS A 62 4.47 7.06 2.32
C HIS A 62 4.79 7.23 3.81
N TYR A 63 5.95 7.83 4.09
CA TYR A 63 6.25 8.37 5.42
C TYR A 63 6.02 9.88 5.35
N GLY A 64 4.78 10.25 5.59
CA GLY A 64 4.25 11.61 5.66
C GLY A 64 2.86 11.54 6.26
N ASN A 65 2.28 12.66 6.68
CA ASN A 65 0.89 12.72 7.17
C ASN A 65 -0.05 12.22 6.06
N ASP A 66 -0.30 10.92 6.06
CA ASP A 66 -1.21 10.27 5.13
C ASP A 66 -2.62 10.82 5.44
N PRO A 67 -3.31 11.48 4.50
CA PRO A 67 -4.66 11.97 4.73
C PRO A 67 -5.67 10.84 5.05
N ARG A 68 -5.28 9.56 4.89
CA ARG A 68 -6.02 8.37 5.33
C ARG A 68 -5.82 8.05 6.82
N VAL A 69 -4.77 8.57 7.45
CA VAL A 69 -4.56 8.50 8.90
C VAL A 69 -5.35 9.63 9.54
N SER A 70 -6.59 9.32 9.90
CA SER A 70 -7.46 10.28 10.56
C SER A 70 -7.24 10.22 12.07
N SER A 71 -6.32 11.03 12.59
CA SER A 71 -6.39 11.51 13.97
C SER A 71 -7.24 12.79 13.97
N GLY A 72 -8.16 13.00 14.93
CA GLY A 72 -9.01 14.20 14.93
C GLY A 72 -10.40 14.06 15.57
N ALA A 73 -11.34 14.94 15.17
CA ALA A 73 -12.63 15.31 15.80
C ALA A 73 -13.67 14.21 16.10
N PHE A 74 -13.29 12.94 16.04
CA PHE A 74 -14.11 11.78 16.40
C PHE A 74 -13.62 11.08 17.68
N ASP A 75 -12.52 11.54 18.29
CA ASP A 75 -11.99 10.95 19.51
C ASP A 75 -12.96 11.14 20.69
N GLN A 76 -13.21 10.06 21.42
CA GLN A 76 -14.10 10.00 22.58
C GLN A 76 -13.54 9.05 23.63
N PHE A 77 -13.77 9.37 24.91
CA PHE A 77 -13.51 8.43 26.00
C PHE A 77 -14.68 7.48 26.17
N ARG A 78 -14.43 6.17 26.07
CA ARG A 78 -15.47 5.14 26.17
C ARG A 78 -14.94 3.91 26.92
N GLN A 79 -15.81 3.25 27.67
CA GLN A 79 -15.60 1.86 28.11
C GLN A 79 -16.10 0.90 27.02
N TYR A 80 -15.41 -0.20 26.79
CA TYR A 80 -15.89 -1.22 25.85
C TYR A 80 -17.23 -1.82 26.28
N GLY A 81 -17.44 -1.97 27.60
CA GLY A 81 -18.65 -2.54 28.16
C GLY A 81 -18.74 -4.05 27.93
N ARG A 82 -19.87 -4.62 28.36
CA ARG A 82 -20.18 -6.04 28.20
C ARG A 82 -21.55 -6.16 27.55
N ASP A 83 -21.61 -6.83 26.42
CA ASP A 83 -22.86 -7.11 25.72
C ASP A 83 -23.01 -8.63 25.51
N PRO A 84 -23.82 -9.30 26.35
CA PRO A 84 -24.02 -10.74 26.27
C PRO A 84 -24.55 -11.23 24.91
N GLU A 85 -25.26 -10.39 24.16
CA GLU A 85 -25.82 -10.79 22.87
C GLU A 85 -24.72 -10.98 21.81
N TYR A 86 -23.67 -10.16 21.85
CA TYR A 86 -22.51 -10.30 20.97
C TYR A 86 -21.52 -11.38 21.42
N PHE A 87 -21.73 -12.03 22.57
CA PHE A 87 -20.85 -13.10 23.08
C PHE A 87 -21.23 -14.49 22.54
N SER A 88 -22.37 -14.58 21.85
CA SER A 88 -22.93 -15.85 21.42
C SER A 88 -22.48 -16.27 20.01
N PHE A 89 -22.11 -17.55 19.90
CA PHE A 89 -21.95 -18.24 18.62
C PHE A 89 -23.26 -18.92 18.16
N SER A 90 -24.34 -18.87 18.93
CA SER A 90 -25.64 -19.44 18.53
C SER A 90 -26.21 -18.72 17.31
N HIS A 91 -26.89 -19.48 16.45
CA HIS A 91 -27.61 -18.95 15.29
C HIS A 91 -28.74 -17.97 15.68
N GLU A 92 -29.23 -18.01 16.92
CA GLU A 92 -30.23 -17.08 17.43
C GLU A 92 -29.80 -15.61 17.31
N GLN A 93 -28.49 -15.32 17.40
CA GLN A 93 -27.95 -13.96 17.32
C GLN A 93 -27.42 -13.61 15.92
N ASP A 94 -27.67 -14.43 14.89
CA ASP A 94 -27.18 -14.15 13.53
C ASP A 94 -27.70 -12.80 12.97
N TYR A 95 -28.87 -12.36 13.41
CA TYR A 95 -29.46 -11.07 13.02
C TYR A 95 -28.58 -9.86 13.41
N LEU A 96 -27.81 -9.95 14.50
CA LEU A 96 -26.88 -8.89 14.93
C LEU A 96 -25.66 -8.77 14.01
N TRP A 97 -25.38 -9.80 13.21
CA TRP A 97 -24.20 -9.90 12.36
C TRP A 97 -24.52 -9.85 10.87
N ALA A 98 -25.80 -9.96 10.50
CA ALA A 98 -26.25 -10.11 9.12
C ALA A 98 -25.74 -8.99 8.20
N GLU A 99 -25.74 -7.73 8.67
CA GLU A 99 -25.28 -6.59 7.87
C GLU A 99 -23.78 -6.63 7.53
N TYR A 100 -22.98 -7.32 8.34
CA TYR A 100 -21.54 -7.42 8.17
C TYR A 100 -21.13 -8.57 7.24
N LEU A 101 -22.03 -9.52 6.94
CA LEU A 101 -21.74 -10.71 6.12
C LEU A 101 -21.92 -10.50 4.61
N SER A 102 -22.09 -9.26 4.15
CA SER A 102 -22.19 -8.93 2.72
C SER A 102 -20.96 -9.44 1.95
N ALA A 103 -21.16 -9.91 0.70
CA ALA A 103 -20.11 -10.54 -0.13
C ALA A 103 -18.91 -9.64 -0.44
N LYS A 104 -19.07 -8.33 -0.29
CA LYS A 104 -17.98 -7.36 -0.22
C LYS A 104 -18.08 -6.68 1.16
N PRO A 105 -16.95 -6.36 1.82
CA PRO A 105 -16.99 -5.46 2.96
C PRO A 105 -17.82 -4.24 2.57
N PRO A 106 -18.70 -3.73 3.44
CA PRO A 106 -19.53 -2.59 3.10
C PRO A 106 -18.62 -1.51 2.49
N PRO A 107 -18.93 -0.99 1.30
CA PRO A 107 -18.17 0.13 0.77
C PRO A 107 -18.47 1.30 1.71
N ASN A 108 -17.62 1.43 2.75
CA ASN A 108 -17.46 2.58 3.63
C ASN A 108 -18.77 3.16 4.23
N SER A 109 -18.60 4.26 4.97
CA SER A 109 -19.65 5.08 5.56
C SER A 109 -19.87 6.37 4.75
N THR A 110 -19.55 6.36 3.46
CA THR A 110 -19.45 7.54 2.59
C THR A 110 -19.83 7.25 1.13
N GLY A 111 -20.37 6.07 0.78
CA GLY A 111 -20.53 5.61 -0.60
C GLY A 111 -19.24 5.42 -1.40
N GLU A 112 -18.12 6.02 -0.99
CA GLU A 112 -16.82 5.92 -1.63
C GLU A 112 -15.70 5.82 -0.60
N ALA A 113 -14.80 4.85 -0.78
CA ALA A 113 -13.43 5.12 -0.42
C ALA A 113 -12.88 5.63 -1.73
N ILE A 114 -12.94 6.94 -1.89
CA ILE A 114 -12.09 7.52 -2.90
C ILE A 114 -10.69 7.50 -2.27
N ASP A 115 -10.00 6.37 -2.39
CA ASP A 115 -8.66 6.55 -2.92
C ASP A 115 -8.88 7.37 -4.21
N ARG A 116 -8.51 8.66 -4.18
CA ARG A 116 -8.67 9.59 -5.31
C ARG A 116 -8.11 9.03 -6.62
N LEU A 117 -7.24 8.02 -6.52
CA LEU A 117 -6.62 7.34 -7.64
C LEU A 117 -7.45 6.16 -8.18
N THR A 118 -8.24 5.47 -7.35
CA THR A 118 -8.89 4.21 -7.75
C THR A 118 -10.41 4.16 -7.55
N ASN A 119 -11.05 5.16 -6.90
CA ASN A 119 -12.50 5.16 -6.60
C ASN A 119 -12.98 3.88 -5.89
N HIS A 120 -12.10 3.20 -5.15
CA HIS A 120 -12.38 1.94 -4.49
C HIS A 120 -11.79 1.86 -3.08
N GLY A 121 -12.51 1.18 -2.18
CA GLY A 121 -12.07 0.84 -0.83
C GLY A 121 -13.22 0.83 0.19
N SER A 122 -12.86 0.57 1.44
CA SER A 122 -13.81 0.45 2.57
C SER A 122 -13.26 1.20 3.79
N VAL A 123 -14.17 1.63 4.68
CA VAL A 123 -13.77 2.15 5.99
C VAL A 123 -13.22 0.98 6.81
N SER A 124 -12.00 1.13 7.31
CA SER A 124 -11.28 0.05 7.98
C SER A 124 -12.07 -0.57 9.14
N MET A 125 -12.80 0.24 9.92
CA MET A 125 -13.69 -0.25 10.98
C MET A 125 -14.76 -1.23 10.45
N LEU A 126 -15.39 -0.93 9.31
CA LEU A 126 -16.42 -1.79 8.71
C LEU A 126 -15.82 -3.08 8.13
N HIS A 127 -14.61 -3.01 7.58
CA HIS A 127 -13.89 -4.20 7.12
C HIS A 127 -13.49 -5.10 8.29
N GLN A 128 -13.04 -4.52 9.41
CA GLN A 128 -12.76 -5.29 10.65
C GLN A 128 -14.01 -6.01 11.17
N LEU A 129 -15.17 -5.34 11.19
CA LEU A 129 -16.44 -5.96 11.59
C LEU A 129 -16.87 -7.08 10.64
N HIS A 130 -16.71 -6.90 9.32
CA HIS A 130 -16.93 -7.95 8.32
C HIS A 130 -16.06 -9.18 8.59
N CYS A 131 -14.76 -8.98 8.82
CA CYS A 131 -13.83 -10.05 9.13
C CYS A 131 -14.22 -10.80 10.42
N LEU A 132 -14.61 -10.07 11.47
CA LEU A 132 -15.06 -10.66 12.73
C LEU A 132 -16.33 -11.51 12.55
N ALA A 133 -17.32 -11.00 11.80
CA ALA A 133 -18.53 -11.74 11.46
C ALA A 133 -18.22 -13.02 10.67
N GLY A 134 -17.28 -12.96 9.71
CA GLY A 134 -16.82 -14.12 8.95
C GLY A 134 -16.16 -15.19 9.83
N ILE A 135 -15.35 -14.79 10.81
CA ILE A 135 -14.75 -15.72 11.80
C ILE A 135 -15.83 -16.36 12.66
N ARG A 136 -16.80 -15.57 13.15
CA ARG A 136 -17.95 -16.10 13.91
C ARG A 136 -18.69 -17.18 13.11
N ARG A 137 -18.97 -16.93 11.83
CA ARG A 137 -19.61 -17.90 10.93
C ARG A 137 -18.77 -19.16 10.74
N ALA A 138 -17.46 -19.03 10.61
CA ALA A 138 -16.57 -20.18 10.49
C ALA A 138 -16.60 -21.06 11.76
N ILE A 139 -16.66 -20.45 12.95
CA ILE A 139 -16.83 -21.18 14.22
C ILE A 139 -18.15 -21.95 14.24
N GLN A 140 -19.25 -21.34 13.77
CA GLN A 140 -20.54 -22.01 13.66
C GLN A 140 -20.48 -23.22 12.73
N GLN A 141 -19.89 -23.07 11.53
CA GLN A 141 -19.76 -24.16 10.57
C GLN A 141 -18.93 -25.33 11.11
N LEU A 142 -17.84 -25.03 11.84
CA LEU A 142 -17.05 -26.06 12.52
C LEU A 142 -17.87 -26.77 13.61
N GLY A 143 -18.62 -26.01 14.42
CA GLY A 143 -19.45 -26.55 15.50
C GLY A 143 -20.62 -27.41 15.01
N ALA A 144 -21.18 -27.07 13.84
CA ALA A 144 -22.24 -27.84 13.19
C ALA A 144 -21.73 -29.07 12.43
N GLY A 145 -20.42 -29.16 12.19
CA GLY A 145 -19.82 -30.21 11.36
C GLY A 145 -20.00 -29.98 9.85
N ASP A 146 -20.42 -28.79 9.43
CA ASP A 146 -20.59 -28.41 8.02
C ASP A 146 -19.25 -28.35 7.27
N ILE A 147 -18.17 -28.04 8.00
CA ILE A 147 -16.81 -27.98 7.51
C ILE A 147 -15.85 -28.50 8.58
N ASP A 148 -14.75 -29.13 8.17
CA ASP A 148 -13.64 -29.44 9.06
C ASP A 148 -12.55 -28.36 9.02
N LEU A 149 -11.59 -28.43 9.94
CA LEU A 149 -10.50 -27.45 10.01
C LEU A 149 -9.63 -27.46 8.74
N ALA A 150 -9.42 -28.61 8.12
CA ALA A 150 -8.55 -28.75 6.95
C ALA A 150 -9.19 -28.11 5.70
N ALA A 151 -10.50 -28.20 5.56
CA ALA A 151 -11.28 -27.54 4.53
C ALA A 151 -11.39 -26.03 4.82
N LEU A 152 -11.60 -25.64 6.08
CA LEU A 152 -11.67 -24.22 6.47
C LEU A 152 -10.36 -23.47 6.16
N GLN A 153 -9.21 -24.09 6.41
CA GLN A 153 -7.88 -23.53 6.11
C GLN A 153 -7.66 -23.25 4.62
N LYS A 154 -8.40 -23.93 3.74
CA LYS A 154 -8.34 -23.74 2.29
C LYS A 154 -9.31 -22.66 1.79
N THR A 155 -10.22 -22.18 2.65
CA THR A 155 -11.08 -21.06 2.30
C THR A 155 -10.26 -19.79 2.23
N GLU A 156 -10.63 -18.89 1.31
CA GLU A 156 -9.98 -17.59 1.22
C GLU A 156 -10.26 -16.75 2.47
N HIS A 157 -11.45 -16.87 3.07
CA HIS A 157 -11.98 -15.89 4.01
C HIS A 157 -11.46 -16.04 5.45
N ALA A 158 -11.81 -17.13 6.15
CA ALA A 158 -11.54 -17.21 7.59
C ALA A 158 -10.04 -17.05 7.97
N PRO A 159 -9.08 -17.68 7.27
CA PRO A 159 -7.66 -17.50 7.57
C PRO A 159 -7.15 -16.08 7.29
N HIS A 160 -7.58 -15.44 6.19
CA HIS A 160 -7.14 -14.07 5.89
C HIS A 160 -7.76 -13.07 6.87
N CYS A 161 -9.04 -13.24 7.22
CA CYS A 161 -9.74 -12.39 8.18
C CYS A 161 -9.04 -12.42 9.53
N PHE A 162 -8.63 -13.61 9.97
CA PHE A 162 -7.91 -13.81 11.23
C PHE A 162 -6.55 -13.10 11.22
N ASP A 163 -5.75 -13.27 10.16
CA ASP A 163 -4.47 -12.57 10.03
C ASP A 163 -4.63 -11.05 9.87
N TYR A 164 -5.67 -10.58 9.15
CA TYR A 164 -6.00 -9.16 9.02
C TYR A 164 -6.29 -8.54 10.39
N LEU A 165 -7.18 -9.13 11.20
CA LEU A 165 -7.48 -8.64 12.54
C LEU A 165 -6.27 -8.65 13.47
N ARG A 166 -5.42 -9.69 13.39
CA ARG A 166 -4.13 -9.73 14.09
C ARG A 166 -3.24 -8.53 13.72
N LYS A 167 -3.11 -8.24 12.42
CA LYS A 167 -2.35 -7.09 11.92
C LYS A 167 -2.94 -5.76 12.35
N VAL A 168 -4.27 -5.65 12.41
CA VAL A 168 -4.96 -4.47 12.94
C VAL A 168 -4.61 -4.24 14.41
N ILE A 169 -4.68 -5.27 15.25
CA ILE A 169 -4.30 -5.17 16.67
C ILE A 169 -2.85 -4.71 16.81
N LEU A 170 -1.92 -5.31 16.06
CA LEU A 170 -0.51 -4.92 16.07
C LEU A 170 -0.27 -3.51 15.51
N CYS A 171 -1.12 -3.04 14.60
CA CYS A 171 -1.05 -1.69 14.05
C CYS A 171 -1.49 -0.64 15.07
N TYR A 172 -2.54 -0.92 15.85
CA TYR A 172 -3.00 -0.01 16.90
C TYR A 172 -2.09 -0.03 18.12
N ALA A 173 -1.48 -1.18 18.43
CA ALA A 173 -0.51 -1.35 19.52
C ALA A 173 -0.96 -0.67 20.83
N ASP A 174 -2.21 -0.89 21.23
CA ASP A 174 -2.79 -0.33 22.45
C ASP A 174 -1.95 -0.78 23.66
N ASP A 175 -1.23 0.16 24.26
CA ASP A 175 -0.27 -0.05 25.35
C ASP A 175 -0.89 0.16 26.74
N PHE A 176 -2.21 0.34 26.81
CA PHE A 176 -2.90 0.54 28.08
C PHE A 176 -2.91 -0.73 28.93
N ILE A 177 -2.59 -0.56 30.21
CA ILE A 177 -2.49 -1.63 31.21
C ILE A 177 -3.86 -1.99 31.75
N GLU A 178 -4.36 -3.17 31.40
CA GLU A 178 -5.59 -3.73 31.95
C GLU A 178 -5.41 -4.20 33.39
N ARG A 179 -6.33 -3.80 34.26
CA ARG A 179 -6.33 -4.21 35.67
C ARG A 179 -7.36 -5.31 35.92
N PRO A 180 -7.09 -6.23 36.85
CA PRO A 180 -8.08 -7.23 37.23
C PRO A 180 -9.32 -6.55 37.79
N ARG A 181 -10.49 -7.04 37.37
CA ARG A 181 -11.79 -6.55 37.85
C ARG A 181 -12.72 -7.70 38.22
N HIS A 182 -13.57 -7.46 39.21
CA HIS A 182 -14.71 -8.32 39.51
C HIS A 182 -15.76 -8.16 38.41
N LYS A 183 -16.73 -9.09 38.37
CA LYS A 183 -17.81 -9.06 37.37
C LYS A 183 -18.65 -7.78 37.43
N ASP A 184 -18.68 -7.09 38.56
CA ASP A 184 -19.37 -5.82 38.81
C ASP A 184 -18.52 -4.58 38.43
N GLY A 185 -17.30 -4.77 37.92
CA GLY A 185 -16.39 -3.71 37.48
C GLY A 185 -15.49 -3.12 38.57
N THR A 186 -15.67 -3.53 39.83
CA THR A 186 -14.79 -3.10 40.94
C THR A 186 -13.36 -3.65 40.76
N LEU A 187 -12.36 -2.92 41.24
CA LEU A 187 -10.96 -3.33 41.15
C LEU A 187 -10.70 -4.58 41.99
N GLY A 188 -9.91 -5.51 41.46
CA GLY A 188 -9.62 -6.80 42.10
C GLY A 188 -10.21 -7.97 41.33
N GLY A 189 -10.24 -9.17 41.92
CA GLY A 189 -10.82 -10.34 41.27
C GLY A 189 -9.86 -11.11 40.36
N PRO A 190 -10.30 -12.27 39.85
CA PRO A 190 -9.42 -13.25 39.21
C PRO A 190 -9.15 -13.01 37.72
N SER A 191 -9.82 -12.04 37.08
CA SER A 191 -9.84 -11.91 35.63
C SER A 191 -9.44 -10.51 35.17
N ILE A 192 -8.59 -10.45 34.14
CA ILE A 192 -8.22 -9.25 33.42
C ILE A 192 -9.03 -9.28 32.11
N GLU A 193 -10.01 -8.39 31.99
CA GLU A 193 -10.96 -8.40 30.86
C GLU A 193 -11.01 -7.11 30.03
N GLY A 194 -10.47 -6.00 30.56
CA GLY A 194 -10.45 -4.70 29.89
C GLY A 194 -11.82 -4.03 29.65
N ALA A 195 -12.94 -4.74 29.79
CA ALA A 195 -14.29 -4.27 29.44
C ALA A 195 -14.70 -2.97 30.15
N TYR A 196 -14.28 -2.80 31.41
CA TYR A 196 -14.59 -1.64 32.25
C TYR A 196 -13.49 -0.57 32.24
N ASP A 197 -12.43 -0.76 31.46
CA ASP A 197 -11.38 0.23 31.32
C ASP A 197 -11.81 1.30 30.30
N PHE A 198 -11.58 2.56 30.65
CA PHE A 198 -11.83 3.66 29.74
C PHE A 198 -10.66 3.80 28.76
N ARG A 199 -11.00 3.88 27.47
CA ARG A 199 -10.05 4.04 26.38
C ARG A 199 -10.39 5.31 25.60
N MET A 200 -9.38 5.86 24.93
CA MET A 200 -9.60 6.87 23.91
C MET A 200 -9.89 6.16 22.59
N CYS A 201 -11.13 6.23 22.13
CA CYS A 201 -11.62 5.56 20.93
C CYS A 201 -12.12 6.58 19.92
N ARG A 202 -12.30 6.17 18.67
CA ARG A 202 -13.02 6.96 17.68
C ARG A 202 -14.51 6.62 17.70
N SER A 203 -15.39 7.58 17.43
CA SER A 203 -16.83 7.33 17.42
C SER A 203 -17.29 6.47 16.25
N SER A 204 -17.62 5.21 16.56
CA SER A 204 -18.25 4.29 15.61
C SER A 204 -19.66 4.74 15.23
N GLU A 205 -20.39 5.42 16.14
CA GLU A 205 -21.73 5.95 15.88
C GLU A 205 -21.72 6.94 14.72
N ARG A 206 -20.70 7.80 14.66
CA ARG A 206 -20.58 8.77 13.57
C ARG A 206 -20.19 8.11 12.25
N ILE A 207 -19.43 7.01 12.31
CA ILE A 207 -19.14 6.17 11.13
C ILE A 207 -20.42 5.47 10.66
N PHE A 208 -21.21 4.88 11.56
CA PHE A 208 -22.49 4.28 11.19
C PHE A 208 -23.51 5.31 10.69
N ALA A 209 -23.61 6.49 11.30
CA ALA A 209 -24.51 7.54 10.85
C ALA A 209 -24.16 8.03 9.44
N ALA A 210 -22.88 8.15 9.12
CA ALA A 210 -22.44 8.52 7.79
C ALA A 210 -22.79 7.45 6.74
N LYS A 211 -22.80 6.15 7.12
CA LYS A 211 -23.33 5.05 6.28
C LYS A 211 -24.84 5.20 6.02
N THR A 212 -25.64 5.61 7.02
CA THR A 212 -27.12 5.66 6.92
C THR A 212 -27.63 6.87 6.13
N LEU A 213 -27.00 8.05 6.25
CA LEU A 213 -27.47 9.30 5.63
C LEU A 213 -27.41 9.35 4.10
N GLN A 214 -26.87 8.31 3.45
CA GLN A 214 -26.65 8.27 1.99
C GLN A 214 -27.42 7.14 1.29
N GLY A 215 -28.29 6.44 2.02
CA GLY A 215 -29.21 5.43 1.49
C GLY A 215 -30.61 5.97 1.12
N SER A 216 -30.79 7.30 1.05
CA SER A 216 -32.02 7.99 0.66
C SER A 216 -31.88 8.72 -0.67
#